data_AF-A0A9W9PBM4-F1
#
_entry.id   AF-A0A9W9PBM4-F1
#
_cell.length_a   1.000
_cell.length_b   1.000
_cell.length_c   1.000
_cell.angle_alpha   90.00
_cell.angle_beta   90.00
_cell.angle_gamma   90.00
#
_symmetry.space_group_name_H-M   'P 1'
#
loop_
_entity.id
_entity.type
_entity.pdbx_description
1 polymer ?
#
loop_
_entity_poly.entity_id
_entity_poly.type
_entity_poly.pdbx_seq_one_letter_code
_entity_poly.pdbx_strand_id
1 'polypeptide(L)' 'MSLDKEPDITAIAAGTLDDDKSQSSIPTPSAHIFLSEKASWFQVPDDGAERWVGWPQGTKY' A
#
# COMPACT_ATOMS: atom_id res chain seq x y z
N MET A 1 18.13 -29.79 5.90
CA MET A 1 17.25 -28.99 5.04
C MET A 1 16.46 -28.08 5.98
N SER A 2 16.73 -26.77 5.96
CA SER A 2 15.90 -25.80 6.69
C SER A 2 14.82 -25.32 5.73
N LEU A 3 13.58 -25.71 5.99
CA LEU A 3 12.40 -25.20 5.31
C LEU A 3 11.63 -24.32 6.30
N ASP A 4 12.28 -23.26 6.78
CA ASP A 4 11.62 -22.13 7.43
C ASP A 4 12.15 -20.86 6.76
N LYS A 5 11.49 -20.46 5.66
CA LYS A 5 11.59 -19.09 5.15
C LYS A 5 10.36 -18.36 5.66
N GLU A 6 10.47 -17.82 6.87
CA GLU A 6 9.52 -16.81 7.31
C GLU A 6 9.72 -15.56 6.45
N PRO A 7 8.63 -14.92 5.98
CA PRO A 7 8.77 -13.71 5.20
C PRO A 7 9.26 -12.57 6.10
N ASP A 8 10.20 -11.78 5.60
CA ASP A 8 10.67 -10.57 6.29
C ASP A 8 9.51 -9.58 6.52
N ILE A 9 8.49 -9.63 5.65
CA ILE A 9 7.33 -8.73 5.68
C ILE A 9 6.04 -9.50 5.35
N THR A 10 5.01 -9.31 6.17
CA THR A 10 3.63 -9.73 5.88
C THR A 10 2.73 -8.51 5.72
N ALA A 11 1.99 -8.44 4.61
CA ALA A 11 1.03 -7.37 4.36
C ALA A 11 -0.40 -7.87 4.54
N ILE A 12 -1.24 -7.08 5.20
CA ILE A 12 -2.66 -7.37 5.42
C ILE A 12 -3.45 -6.14 4.96
N ALA A 13 -4.55 -6.34 4.24
CA ALA A 13 -5.43 -5.24 3.88
C ALA A 13 -6.02 -4.62 5.14
N ALA A 14 -5.88 -3.30 5.30
CA ALA A 14 -6.34 -2.57 6.49
C ALA A 14 -7.88 -2.63 6.70
N GLY A 15 -8.64 -3.03 5.68
CA GLY A 15 -10.10 -3.01 5.71
C GLY A 15 -10.66 -1.59 5.60
N THR A 16 -11.94 -1.42 5.95
CA THR A 16 -12.56 -0.10 6.06
C THR A 16 -12.10 0.55 7.36
N LEU A 17 -11.35 1.64 7.25
CA LEU A 17 -10.98 2.48 8.37
C LEU A 17 -12.02 3.61 8.45
N ASP A 18 -12.53 3.90 9.65
CA ASP A 18 -13.44 5.03 9.83
C ASP A 18 -12.70 6.32 9.48
N ASP A 19 -13.33 7.19 8.70
CA ASP A 19 -12.73 8.44 8.20
C ASP A 19 -12.58 9.53 9.28
N ASP A 20 -12.66 9.16 10.56
CA ASP A 20 -12.57 10.08 11.67
C ASP A 20 -11.12 10.56 11.86
N LYS A 21 -10.78 11.61 11.13
CA LYS A 21 -9.49 12.32 11.19
C LYS A 21 -9.20 12.93 12.57
N SER A 22 -10.16 12.91 13.50
CA SER A 22 -9.91 13.33 14.89
C SER A 22 -8.96 12.37 15.63
N GLN A 23 -8.83 11.14 15.13
CA GLN A 23 -7.91 10.15 15.66
C GLN A 23 -6.60 10.20 14.86
N SER A 24 -5.56 10.78 15.46
CA SER A 24 -4.20 10.84 14.92
C SER A 24 -3.52 9.47 14.68
N SER A 25 -4.25 8.37 14.87
CA SER A 25 -3.77 6.99 14.82
C SER A 25 -4.09 6.26 13.51
N ILE A 26 -4.87 6.84 12.60
CA ILE A 26 -5.19 6.17 11.33
C ILE A 26 -4.03 6.41 10.34
N PRO A 27 -3.30 5.35 9.93
CA PRO A 27 -2.21 5.51 8.99
C PRO A 27 -2.74 5.89 7.62
N THR A 28 -2.21 7.00 7.07
CA THR A 28 -2.46 7.38 5.67
C THR A 28 -1.62 6.52 4.73
N PRO A 29 -2.08 6.28 3.50
CA PRO A 29 -1.26 5.61 2.49
C PRO A 29 0.07 6.35 2.28
N SER A 30 1.17 5.60 2.25
CA SER A 30 2.49 6.14 1.88
C SER A 30 2.80 5.95 0.40
N ALA A 31 2.12 5.00 -0.27
CA ALA A 31 2.28 4.74 -1.69
C ALA A 31 1.00 4.17 -2.33
N HIS A 32 0.76 4.55 -3.58
CA HIS A 32 -0.17 3.94 -4.51
C HIS A 32 0.59 3.05 -5.49
N ILE A 33 0.40 1.73 -5.41
CA ILE A 33 1.08 0.73 -6.25
C ILE A 33 0.14 0.15 -7.32
N PHE A 34 0.71 -0.46 -8.36
CA PHE A 34 -0.02 -1.07 -9.48
C PHE A 34 -0.99 -0.12 -10.20
N LEU A 35 -0.59 1.15 -10.35
CA LEU A 35 -1.42 2.14 -11.05
C LEU A 35 -1.71 1.78 -12.52
N SER A 36 -0.90 0.94 -13.16
CA SER A 36 -1.15 0.46 -14.52
C SER A 36 -2.41 -0.43 -14.64
N GLU A 37 -2.84 -1.04 -13.53
CA GLU A 37 -3.98 -1.94 -13.48
C GLU A 37 -5.27 -1.22 -13.04
N LYS A 38 -5.18 0.06 -12.65
CA LYS A 38 -6.35 0.86 -12.28
C LYS A 38 -7.20 1.16 -13.50
N ALA A 39 -8.51 1.22 -13.28
CA ALA A 39 -9.45 1.62 -14.32
C ALA A 39 -9.16 3.07 -14.77
N SER A 40 -9.37 3.37 -16.06
CA SER A 40 -9.05 4.67 -16.66
C SER A 40 -9.82 5.86 -16.04
N TRP A 41 -10.96 5.60 -15.40
CA TRP A 41 -11.75 6.60 -14.70
C TRP A 41 -11.29 6.85 -13.25
N PHE A 42 -10.46 5.97 -12.68
CA PHE A 42 -10.00 6.10 -11.31
C PHE A 42 -9.03 7.27 -11.18
N GLN A 43 -9.35 8.23 -10.33
CA GLN A 43 -8.47 9.37 -10.02
C GLN A 43 -7.68 9.06 -8.75
N VAL A 44 -6.36 9.05 -8.84
CA VAL A 44 -5.48 8.87 -7.68
C VAL A 44 -5.51 10.16 -6.84
N PRO A 45 -5.77 10.07 -5.51
CA PRO A 45 -5.75 11.23 -4.63
C PRO A 45 -4.44 12.01 -4.67
N ASP A 46 -4.51 13.32 -4.46
CA ASP A 46 -3.33 14.19 -4.27
C ASP A 46 -2.99 14.28 -2.77
N ASP A 47 -2.55 13.15 -2.22
CA ASP A 47 -2.24 12.94 -0.80
C ASP A 47 -0.72 12.99 -0.50
N GLY A 48 0.09 13.27 -1.52
CA GLY A 48 1.56 13.26 -1.42
C GLY A 48 2.19 11.87 -1.34
N ALA A 49 1.40 10.79 -1.43
CA ALA A 49 1.91 9.44 -1.44
C ALA A 49 2.66 9.11 -2.75
N GLU A 50 3.67 8.25 -2.66
CA GLU A 50 4.41 7.80 -3.84
C GLU A 50 3.52 7.09 -4.85
N ARG A 51 3.88 7.12 -6.14
CA ARG A 51 3.06 6.56 -7.22
C ARG A 51 3.86 5.59 -8.08
N TRP A 52 3.40 4.35 -8.14
CA TRP A 52 4.09 3.26 -8.83
C TRP A 52 3.14 2.50 -9.75
N VAL A 53 3.58 2.22 -10.99
CA VAL A 53 2.81 1.43 -11.96
C VAL A 53 2.87 -0.08 -11.71
N GLY A 54 3.71 -0.51 -10.77
CA GLY A 54 3.89 -1.89 -10.31
C GLY A 54 4.55 -1.87 -8.92
N TRP A 55 5.39 -2.85 -8.61
CA TRP A 55 6.16 -2.84 -7.37
C TRP A 55 7.21 -1.72 -7.35
N PRO A 56 7.43 -1.05 -6.19
CA PRO A 56 8.56 -0.16 -6.00
C PRO A 56 9.90 -0.88 -6.24
N GLN A 57 10.88 -0.16 -6.78
CA GLN A 57 12.20 -0.72 -7.02
C GLN A 57 12.88 -1.06 -5.69
N GLY A 58 13.34 -2.30 -5.54
CA GLY A 58 14.04 -2.76 -4.33
C GLY A 58 13.16 -3.37 -3.25
N THR A 59 11.84 -3.52 -3.48
CA THR A 59 10.99 -4.35 -2.61
C THR A 59 11.48 -5.80 -2.67
N LYS A 60 11.94 -6.34 -1.53
CA LYS A 60 12.38 -7.74 -1.38
C LYS A 60 11.30 -8.54 -0.65
N TYR A 61 11.08 -9.78 -1.09
CA TYR A 61 10.22 -10.79 -0.46
C TYR A 61 11.06 -12.01 -0.08
#